data_AF-A0ABD5APL3-F1
#
_entry.id   AF-A0ABD5APL3-F1
#
_cell.length_a   1.000
_cell.length_b   1.000
_cell.length_c   1.000
_cell.angle_alpha   90.00
_cell.angle_beta   90.00
_cell.angle_gamma   90.00
#
_symmetry.space_group_name_H-M   'P 1'
#
loop_
_entity.id
_entity.type
_entity.pdbx_description
1 polymer ?
#
loop_
_entity_poly.entity_id
_entity_poly.type
_entity_poly.pdbx_seq_one_letter_code
_entity_poly.pdbx_strand_id
1 'polypeptide(L)'
;MNQQNYTAHRLKEHWLKVFKLGLKQMPCKVNVRDLHIHMPFYGDLMTKYQLSNQLNPNTLLPKSFLNNYLPIQLHRNNPPAKEHTPFVPLLLPATDPAEKSFSERLYLTSQLVKDRVLKELVVLLNNFPKLHESLIQQFLIETYMYLSNPEFMQEVNERILQKMREDDDYIVVAHSLGSVIAFNLLSNPSYRFSIKRFITLASPLSFRVIQSKLPSPISRPPHIDGEWFNFYSQDDFLTAFPLCEAPFNFDPPIINQKIFTFANQPHEILGYLQHPSVIKAIIEPFQKKEG
;
A
#
# COMPACT_ATOMS: atom_id res chain seq x y z
N MET A 1 -12.66 -2.76 0.44
CA MET A 1 -12.96 -3.57 1.63
C MET A 1 -11.75 -3.59 2.55
N ASN A 2 -11.92 -3.23 3.83
CA ASN A 2 -10.83 -3.22 4.82
C ASN A 2 -10.37 -4.67 5.09
N GLN A 3 -9.13 -4.99 4.72
CA GLN A 3 -8.56 -6.34 4.90
C GLN A 3 -8.18 -6.63 6.36
N GLN A 4 -8.21 -5.62 7.23
CA GLN A 4 -7.85 -5.71 8.65
C GLN A 4 -8.84 -6.54 9.47
N ASN A 5 -10.06 -6.77 8.97
CA ASN A 5 -11.07 -7.63 9.61
C ASN A 5 -10.97 -9.11 9.21
N TYR A 6 -10.04 -9.45 8.31
CA TYR A 6 -9.79 -10.84 7.91
C TYR A 6 -8.63 -11.42 8.73
N THR A 7 -8.78 -12.68 9.13
CA THR A 7 -7.63 -13.48 9.51
C THR A 7 -6.82 -13.82 8.26
N ALA A 8 -5.51 -14.07 8.43
CA ALA A 8 -4.63 -14.50 7.33
C ALA A 8 -5.25 -15.64 6.50
N HIS A 9 -5.86 -16.63 7.17
CA HIS A 9 -6.51 -17.76 6.53
C HIS A 9 -7.74 -17.34 5.71
N ARG A 10 -8.65 -16.53 6.26
CA ARG A 10 -9.87 -16.10 5.54
C ARG A 10 -9.53 -15.23 4.33
N LEU A 11 -8.54 -14.36 4.45
CA LEU A 11 -8.09 -13.55 3.32
C LEU A 11 -7.49 -14.43 2.21
N LYS A 12 -6.66 -15.43 2.59
CA LYS A 12 -6.06 -16.38 1.63
C LYS A 12 -7.13 -17.15 0.88
N GLU A 13 -8.10 -17.72 1.59
CA GLU A 13 -9.22 -18.46 0.97
C GLU A 13 -10.03 -17.58 0.04
N HIS A 14 -10.29 -16.33 0.44
CA HIS A 14 -11.02 -15.38 -0.38
C HIS A 14 -10.27 -15.07 -1.70
N TRP A 15 -8.98 -14.73 -1.63
CA TRP A 15 -8.18 -14.43 -2.83
C TRP A 15 -7.99 -15.66 -3.72
N LEU A 16 -7.78 -16.85 -3.14
CA LEU A 16 -7.70 -18.09 -3.91
C LEU A 16 -9.03 -18.41 -4.60
N LYS A 17 -10.17 -18.13 -3.98
CA LYS A 17 -11.49 -18.29 -4.62
C LYS A 17 -11.62 -17.36 -5.83
N VAL A 18 -11.22 -16.11 -5.68
CA VAL A 18 -11.24 -15.11 -6.76
C VAL A 18 -10.31 -15.50 -7.90
N PHE A 19 -9.07 -15.87 -7.58
CA PHE A 19 -8.09 -16.36 -8.56
C PHE A 19 -8.60 -17.59 -9.33
N LYS A 20 -9.22 -18.55 -8.63
CA LYS A 20 -9.89 -19.72 -9.26
C LYS A 20 -11.01 -19.32 -10.23
N LEU A 21 -11.76 -18.24 -9.94
CA LEU A 21 -12.77 -17.73 -10.86
C LEU A 21 -12.13 -17.17 -12.13
N GLY A 22 -11.03 -16.41 -12.00
CA GLY A 22 -10.25 -15.93 -13.15
C GLY A 22 -9.68 -17.08 -13.99
N LEU A 23 -9.13 -18.11 -13.34
CA LEU A 23 -8.61 -19.30 -14.04
C LEU A 23 -9.65 -20.06 -14.84
N LYS A 24 -10.90 -20.16 -14.36
CA LYS A 24 -11.99 -20.82 -15.09
C LYS A 24 -12.31 -20.15 -16.44
N GLN A 25 -11.94 -18.90 -16.61
CA GLN A 25 -12.14 -18.16 -17.86
C GLN A 25 -11.01 -18.41 -18.87
N MET A 26 -9.91 -19.03 -18.45
CA MET A 26 -8.75 -19.28 -19.30
C MET A 26 -8.86 -20.62 -20.04
N PRO A 27 -8.34 -20.70 -21.28
CA PRO A 27 -8.32 -21.94 -22.04
C PRO A 27 -7.36 -22.98 -21.44
N CYS A 28 -6.37 -22.56 -20.65
CA CYS A 28 -5.38 -23.46 -20.06
C CYS A 28 -5.88 -24.15 -18.78
N LYS A 29 -5.45 -25.39 -18.57
CA LYS A 29 -5.80 -26.21 -17.41
C LYS A 29 -4.65 -26.25 -16.40
N VAL A 30 -4.47 -25.19 -15.63
CA VAL A 30 -3.60 -25.21 -14.44
C VAL A 30 -4.45 -25.51 -13.21
N ASN A 31 -4.09 -26.55 -12.46
CA ASN A 31 -4.75 -26.87 -11.21
C ASN A 31 -4.08 -26.11 -10.06
N VAL A 32 -4.85 -25.27 -9.36
CA VAL A 32 -4.35 -24.45 -8.24
C VAL A 32 -3.76 -25.29 -7.11
N ARG A 33 -4.18 -26.54 -6.96
CA ARG A 33 -3.62 -27.45 -5.94
C ARG A 33 -2.17 -27.83 -6.20
N ASP A 34 -1.72 -27.73 -7.45
CA ASP A 34 -0.36 -28.05 -7.86
C ASP A 34 0.57 -26.83 -7.68
N LEU A 35 0.01 -25.67 -7.35
CA LEU A 35 0.75 -24.43 -7.12
C LEU A 35 1.11 -24.27 -5.64
N HIS A 36 2.39 -24.01 -5.36
CA HIS A 36 2.89 -23.73 -4.03
C HIS A 36 2.66 -22.25 -3.68
N ILE A 37 1.45 -21.91 -3.24
CA ILE A 37 1.05 -20.51 -2.99
C ILE A 37 1.26 -20.10 -1.53
N HIS A 38 2.18 -19.15 -1.34
CA HIS A 38 2.42 -18.45 -0.08
C HIS A 38 1.74 -17.07 -0.09
N MET A 39 1.17 -16.68 1.05
CA MET A 39 0.58 -15.34 1.23
C MET A 39 1.01 -14.80 2.60
N PRO A 40 2.22 -14.20 2.70
CA PRO A 40 2.69 -13.58 3.92
C PRO A 40 1.73 -12.46 4.36
N PHE A 41 0.98 -12.72 5.42
CA PHE A 41 0.02 -11.76 5.96
C PHE A 41 0.71 -10.87 6.99
N TYR A 42 0.52 -9.56 6.87
CA TYR A 42 1.03 -8.56 7.82
C TYR A 42 -0.08 -7.71 8.44
N GLY A 43 -1.36 -8.00 8.14
CA GLY A 43 -2.49 -7.20 8.63
C GLY A 43 -2.61 -7.14 10.15
N ASP A 44 -2.20 -8.22 10.82
CA ASP A 44 -2.10 -8.32 12.28
C ASP A 44 -0.99 -7.44 12.87
N LEU A 45 0.07 -7.16 12.10
CA LEU A 45 1.10 -6.21 12.53
C LEU A 45 0.55 -4.80 12.61
N MET A 46 -0.36 -4.40 11.71
CA MET A 46 -0.98 -3.08 11.82
C MET A 46 -1.67 -2.93 13.17
N THR A 47 -2.44 -3.93 13.61
CA THR A 47 -3.07 -3.91 14.94
C THR A 47 -2.03 -3.87 16.06
N LYS A 48 -0.98 -4.69 15.99
CA LYS A 48 0.12 -4.70 16.97
C LYS A 48 0.76 -3.31 17.12
N TYR A 49 1.11 -2.66 16.02
CA TYR A 49 1.81 -1.37 16.02
C TYR A 49 0.86 -0.15 16.15
N GLN A 50 -0.43 -0.32 15.85
CA GLN A 50 -1.47 0.67 16.21
C GLN A 50 -1.74 0.64 17.72
N LEU A 51 -1.75 -0.56 18.34
CA LEU A 51 -1.89 -0.74 19.78
C LEU A 51 -0.66 -0.24 20.55
N SER A 52 0.53 -0.21 19.94
CA SER A 52 1.77 0.30 20.57
C SER A 52 1.93 1.84 20.54
N ASN A 53 0.84 2.60 20.31
CA ASN A 53 0.73 4.06 20.49
C ASN A 53 1.54 4.96 19.51
N GLN A 54 1.27 4.90 18.21
CA GLN A 54 1.86 5.88 17.27
C GLN A 54 0.92 6.62 16.32
N LEU A 55 -0.37 6.30 16.19
CA LEU A 55 -1.31 7.10 15.41
C LEU A 55 -2.73 7.04 15.98
N ASN A 56 -3.42 8.17 16.12
CA ASN A 56 -4.86 8.21 16.40
C ASN A 56 -5.61 7.96 15.07
N PRO A 57 -6.55 7.01 14.98
CA PRO A 57 -7.20 6.65 13.73
C PRO A 57 -8.04 7.78 13.11
N ASN A 58 -8.57 8.71 13.92
CA ASN A 58 -9.40 9.82 13.46
C ASN A 58 -8.58 11.02 12.97
N THR A 59 -7.37 11.19 13.51
CA THR A 59 -6.50 12.35 13.20
C THR A 59 -5.21 11.98 12.50
N LEU A 60 -4.85 10.70 12.46
CA LEU A 60 -3.59 10.16 11.96
C LEU A 60 -2.36 10.84 12.59
N LEU A 61 -2.47 11.20 13.87
CA LEU A 61 -1.40 11.84 14.64
C LEU A 61 -0.72 10.86 15.60
N PRO A 62 0.60 10.94 15.76
CA PRO A 62 1.27 10.34 16.91
C PRO A 62 0.63 10.78 18.21
N LYS A 63 0.27 9.79 19.05
CA LYS A 63 -0.34 10.06 20.36
C LYS A 63 0.56 10.94 21.22
N SER A 64 1.88 10.84 21.05
CA SER A 64 2.89 11.73 21.65
C SER A 64 2.76 13.20 21.20
N PHE A 65 2.32 13.44 19.96
CA PHE A 65 2.10 14.79 19.41
C PHE A 65 0.83 15.44 19.97
N LEU A 66 -0.24 14.65 20.12
CA LEU A 66 -1.47 15.08 20.79
C LEU A 66 -1.20 15.45 22.25
N ASN A 67 -0.42 14.64 22.98
CA ASN A 67 -0.12 14.90 24.38
C ASN A 67 0.78 16.12 24.63
N ASN A 68 1.67 16.48 23.69
CA ASN A 68 2.64 17.56 23.88
C ASN A 68 2.24 18.91 23.26
N TYR A 69 1.34 18.96 22.27
CA TYR A 69 1.04 20.20 21.52
C TYR A 69 -0.44 20.53 21.35
N LEU A 70 -1.34 19.68 21.82
CA LEU A 70 -2.78 19.93 21.83
C LEU A 70 -3.35 19.62 23.22
N PRO A 71 -3.48 20.62 24.12
CA PRO A 71 -4.34 20.47 25.27
C PRO A 71 -5.80 20.57 24.78
N ILE A 72 -6.23 19.65 23.92
CA ILE A 72 -7.65 19.43 23.69
C ILE A 72 -8.11 18.62 24.90
N GLN A 73 -8.39 19.31 25.99
CA GLN A 73 -9.33 18.82 26.97
C GLN A 73 -10.66 18.65 26.24
N LEU A 74 -10.96 17.42 25.81
CA LEU A 74 -12.33 16.97 25.63
C LEU A 74 -13.03 17.26 26.97
N HIS A 75 -13.96 18.21 26.95
CA HIS A 75 -14.67 18.74 28.10
C HIS A 75 -14.93 17.70 29.19
N ARG A 76 -14.30 17.90 30.36
CA ARG A 76 -14.93 17.56 31.64
C ARG A 76 -15.35 18.88 32.26
N ASN A 77 -16.66 19.11 32.29
CA ASN A 77 -17.29 20.30 32.85
C ASN A 77 -16.70 20.65 34.22
N ASN A 78 -16.14 21.85 34.34
CA ASN A 78 -16.23 22.74 35.50
C ASN A 78 -15.58 24.10 35.12
N PRO A 79 -16.19 25.25 35.48
CA PRO A 79 -15.62 26.54 35.14
C PRO A 79 -14.57 26.95 36.18
N PRO A 80 -13.42 27.53 35.77
CA PRO A 80 -12.65 28.39 36.64
C PRO A 80 -12.70 29.85 36.16
N ALA A 81 -12.48 30.72 37.15
CA ALA A 81 -12.59 32.17 37.08
C ALA A 81 -11.58 32.83 36.13
N LYS A 82 -11.94 34.05 35.69
CA LYS A 82 -11.26 34.88 34.69
C LYS A 82 -9.91 35.42 35.17
N GLU A 83 -8.89 35.33 34.33
CA GLU A 83 -7.75 36.26 34.31
C GLU A 83 -7.45 36.71 32.88
N HIS A 84 -7.19 38.00 32.72
CA HIS A 84 -6.99 38.68 31.44
C HIS A 84 -5.51 38.58 31.01
N THR A 85 -5.26 38.03 29.82
CA THR A 85 -4.04 38.30 29.04
C THR A 85 -4.45 38.80 27.65
N PRO A 86 -3.68 39.73 27.04
CA PRO A 86 -4.05 40.35 25.78
C PRO A 86 -3.96 39.32 24.64
N PHE A 87 -5.12 38.89 24.18
CA PHE A 87 -5.29 37.99 23.05
C PHE A 87 -5.01 38.73 21.74
N VAL A 88 -3.96 38.34 21.02
CA VAL A 88 -3.77 38.70 19.61
C VAL A 88 -4.60 37.70 18.79
N PRO A 89 -5.66 38.12 18.06
CA PRO A 89 -6.49 37.18 17.32
C PRO A 89 -5.75 36.70 16.07
N LEU A 90 -5.45 35.41 16.00
CA LEU A 90 -5.19 34.74 14.72
C LEU A 90 -6.54 34.51 14.03
N LEU A 91 -6.70 35.05 12.82
CA LEU A 91 -7.83 34.78 11.94
C LEU A 91 -7.84 33.29 11.55
N LEU A 92 -8.62 32.51 12.30
CA LEU A 92 -9.12 31.20 11.90
C LEU A 92 -10.58 31.39 11.46
N PRO A 93 -11.00 30.99 10.26
CA PRO A 93 -12.42 30.81 10.00
C PRO A 93 -12.89 29.66 10.88
N ALA A 94 -13.62 30.00 11.94
CA ALA A 94 -14.34 29.07 12.78
C ALA A 94 -15.38 28.36 11.91
N THR A 95 -14.99 27.20 11.38
CA THR A 95 -15.90 26.20 10.83
C THR A 95 -15.73 24.96 11.67
N ASP A 96 -16.86 24.47 12.18
CA ASP A 96 -16.96 23.39 13.13
C ASP A 96 -16.18 22.16 12.64
N PRO A 97 -15.21 21.61 13.42
CA PRO A 97 -14.44 20.43 13.01
C PRO A 97 -15.31 19.20 12.71
N ALA A 98 -16.60 19.21 13.08
CA ALA A 98 -17.55 18.14 12.79
C ALA A 98 -18.03 18.09 11.32
N GLU A 99 -17.98 19.17 10.55
CA GLU A 99 -18.51 19.24 9.16
C GLU A 99 -17.49 18.96 8.05
N LYS A 100 -16.19 18.96 8.37
CA LYS A 100 -15.12 18.80 7.36
C LYS A 100 -14.97 17.35 6.92
N SER A 101 -14.67 17.11 5.65
CA SER A 101 -14.34 15.76 5.16
C SER A 101 -13.03 15.26 5.79
N PHE A 102 -12.81 13.95 5.86
CA PHE A 102 -11.58 13.41 6.46
C PHE A 102 -10.31 13.90 5.75
N SER A 103 -10.32 14.04 4.43
CA SER A 103 -9.18 14.59 3.67
C SER A 103 -8.87 16.02 4.08
N GLU A 104 -9.88 16.86 4.32
CA GLU A 104 -9.70 18.23 4.83
C GLU A 104 -9.13 18.25 6.25
N ARG A 105 -9.68 17.41 7.15
CA ARG A 105 -9.15 17.28 8.53
C ARG A 105 -7.71 16.82 8.52
N LEU A 106 -7.40 15.83 7.68
CA LEU A 106 -6.08 15.27 7.53
C LEU A 106 -5.11 16.26 6.89
N TYR A 107 -5.55 17.05 5.91
CA TYR A 107 -4.76 18.14 5.33
C TYR A 107 -4.39 19.18 6.38
N LEU A 108 -5.36 19.71 7.12
CA LEU A 108 -5.11 20.68 8.19
C LEU A 108 -4.15 20.12 9.24
N THR A 109 -4.34 18.85 9.60
CA THR A 109 -3.51 18.17 10.57
C THR A 109 -2.09 17.98 10.06
N SER A 110 -1.91 17.57 8.80
CA SER A 110 -0.60 17.42 8.18
C SER A 110 0.20 18.72 8.22
N GLN A 111 -0.44 19.90 8.09
CA GLN A 111 0.24 21.19 8.20
C GLN A 111 0.83 21.45 9.59
N LEU A 112 0.15 20.98 10.64
CA LEU A 112 0.57 21.13 12.03
C LEU A 112 1.72 20.19 12.40
N VAL A 113 1.81 19.01 11.78
CA VAL A 113 2.90 18.05 12.03
C VAL A 113 4.14 18.46 11.24
N LYS A 114 5.35 18.26 11.80
CA LYS A 114 6.61 18.51 11.07
C LYS A 114 7.05 17.33 10.18
N ASP A 115 6.21 16.32 10.04
CA ASP A 115 6.52 15.10 9.29
C ASP A 115 6.32 15.34 7.78
N ARG A 116 7.42 15.30 7.03
CA ARG A 116 7.43 15.53 5.59
C ARG A 116 6.74 14.41 4.81
N VAL A 117 6.86 13.16 5.25
CA VAL A 117 6.29 11.99 4.54
C VAL A 117 4.78 12.03 4.62
N LEU A 118 4.26 12.29 5.83
CA LEU A 118 2.83 12.45 6.05
C LEU A 118 2.29 13.61 5.21
N LYS A 119 2.96 14.77 5.21
CA LYS A 119 2.57 15.92 4.37
C LYS A 119 2.49 15.57 2.89
N GLU A 120 3.53 14.95 2.34
CA GLU A 120 3.58 14.60 0.92
C GLU A 120 2.52 13.55 0.54
N LEU A 121 2.26 12.55 1.40
CA LEU A 121 1.18 11.57 1.19
C LEU A 121 -0.21 12.23 1.22
N VAL A 122 -0.45 13.16 2.14
CA VAL A 122 -1.74 13.87 2.24
C VAL A 122 -1.97 14.79 1.05
N VAL A 123 -0.93 15.52 0.62
CA VAL A 123 -0.98 16.34 -0.60
C VAL A 123 -1.27 15.48 -1.83
N LEU A 124 -0.65 14.31 -1.92
CA LEU A 124 -0.91 13.36 -3.00
C LEU A 124 -2.38 12.95 -3.06
N LEU A 125 -2.97 12.60 -1.91
CA LEU A 125 -4.35 12.12 -1.84
C LEU A 125 -5.38 13.22 -2.12
N ASN A 126 -5.07 14.49 -1.81
CA ASN A 126 -5.92 15.62 -2.16
C ASN A 126 -6.09 15.81 -3.68
N ASN A 127 -5.15 15.32 -4.50
CA ASN A 127 -5.29 15.34 -5.96
C ASN A 127 -6.30 14.30 -6.48
N PHE A 128 -6.84 13.44 -5.60
CA PHE A 128 -7.74 12.34 -5.94
C PHE A 128 -9.03 12.38 -5.10
N PRO A 129 -9.82 13.47 -5.18
CA PRO A 129 -10.99 13.68 -4.30
C PRO A 129 -12.15 12.69 -4.53
N LYS A 130 -12.10 11.91 -5.61
CA LYS A 130 -13.10 10.88 -5.94
C LYS A 130 -12.85 9.54 -5.25
N LEU A 131 -11.72 9.38 -4.54
CA LEU A 131 -11.44 8.17 -3.80
C LEU A 131 -12.36 8.05 -2.58
N HIS A 132 -12.81 6.83 -2.30
CA HIS A 132 -13.60 6.58 -1.09
C HIS A 132 -12.74 6.85 0.15
N GLU A 133 -13.30 7.56 1.13
CA GLU A 133 -12.59 8.04 2.33
C GLU A 133 -11.83 6.93 3.08
N SER A 134 -12.48 5.77 3.25
CA SER A 134 -11.86 4.63 3.92
C SER A 134 -10.67 4.03 3.16
N LEU A 135 -10.65 4.11 1.83
CA LEU A 135 -9.52 3.66 1.02
C LEU A 135 -8.33 4.62 1.18
N ILE A 136 -8.57 5.93 1.17
CA ILE A 136 -7.57 6.96 1.43
C ILE A 136 -6.93 6.73 2.81
N GLN A 137 -7.76 6.59 3.84
CA GLN A 137 -7.32 6.38 5.20
C GLN A 137 -6.46 5.12 5.33
N GLN A 138 -6.94 3.99 4.79
CA GLN A 138 -6.22 2.73 4.86
C GLN A 138 -4.87 2.80 4.13
N PHE A 139 -4.86 3.28 2.89
CA PHE A 139 -3.65 3.42 2.09
C PHE A 139 -2.62 4.30 2.80
N LEU A 140 -3.04 5.45 3.35
CA LEU A 140 -2.14 6.37 4.02
C LEU A 140 -1.59 5.77 5.32
N ILE A 141 -2.42 5.15 6.16
CA ILE A 141 -1.95 4.51 7.40
C ILE A 141 -0.91 3.45 7.07
N GLU A 142 -1.24 2.51 6.18
CA GLU A 142 -0.38 1.36 5.90
C GLU A 142 0.93 1.81 5.24
N THR A 143 0.85 2.75 4.28
CA THR A 143 2.03 3.29 3.60
C THR A 143 2.91 4.10 4.56
N TYR A 144 2.33 4.97 5.37
CA TYR A 144 3.09 5.73 6.35
C TYR A 144 3.75 4.82 7.38
N MET A 145 3.04 3.82 7.90
CA MET A 145 3.61 2.85 8.85
C MET A 145 4.81 2.13 8.24
N TYR A 146 4.69 1.62 7.01
CA TYR A 146 5.80 0.91 6.36
C TYR A 146 6.99 1.82 6.05
N LEU A 147 6.76 3.05 5.58
CA LEU A 147 7.83 3.97 5.16
C LEU A 147 8.49 4.75 6.32
N SER A 148 7.80 4.90 7.45
CA SER A 148 8.25 5.73 8.57
C SER A 148 8.62 4.94 9.83
N ASN A 149 8.25 3.66 9.94
CA ASN A 149 8.58 2.81 11.08
C ASN A 149 9.49 1.64 10.65
N PRO A 150 10.82 1.74 10.89
CA PRO A 150 11.78 0.70 10.52
C PRO A 150 11.52 -0.66 11.16
N GLU A 151 11.03 -0.70 12.40
CA GLU A 151 10.72 -1.96 13.10
C GLU A 151 9.55 -2.68 12.42
N PHE A 152 8.49 -1.93 12.10
CA PHE A 152 7.35 -2.46 11.35
C PHE A 152 7.80 -2.95 9.96
N MET A 153 8.59 -2.15 9.24
CA MET A 153 9.14 -2.51 7.94
C MET A 153 9.95 -3.81 8.00
N GLN A 154 10.83 -3.94 9.00
CA GLN A 154 11.67 -5.12 9.19
C GLN A 154 10.83 -6.35 9.51
N GLU A 155 9.87 -6.27 10.43
CA GLU A 155 9.02 -7.41 10.80
C GLU A 155 8.13 -7.87 9.63
N VAL A 156 7.66 -6.94 8.79
CA VAL A 156 6.97 -7.26 7.53
C VAL A 156 7.90 -8.00 6.57
N ASN A 157 9.11 -7.48 6.37
CA ASN A 157 10.09 -8.07 5.45
C ASN A 157 10.51 -9.49 5.92
N GLU A 158 10.77 -9.69 7.21
CA GLU A 158 11.12 -10.99 7.78
C GLU A 158 10.04 -12.05 7.56
N ARG A 159 8.75 -11.69 7.66
CA ARG A 159 7.64 -12.61 7.38
C ARG A 159 7.62 -13.10 5.94
N ILE A 160 8.02 -12.25 4.99
CA ILE A 160 8.13 -12.63 3.59
C ILE A 160 9.33 -13.56 3.40
N LEU A 161 10.49 -13.19 3.93
CA LEU A 161 11.74 -13.97 3.82
C LEU A 161 11.59 -15.37 4.43
N GLN A 162 10.83 -15.54 5.51
CA GLN A 162 10.54 -16.87 6.09
C GLN A 162 9.82 -17.83 5.14
N LYS A 163 9.26 -17.34 4.03
CA LYS A 163 8.61 -18.15 2.99
C LYS A 163 9.44 -18.29 1.73
N MET A 164 10.64 -17.70 1.69
CA MET A 164 11.53 -17.72 0.56
C MET A 164 12.80 -18.50 0.91
N ARG A 165 13.18 -19.43 0.04
CA ARG A 165 14.40 -20.24 0.12
C ARG A 165 15.29 -19.93 -1.06
N GLU A 166 16.60 -20.14 -0.88
CA GLU A 166 17.59 -19.73 -1.88
C GLU A 166 17.52 -20.53 -3.19
N ASP A 167 17.18 -21.81 -3.09
CA ASP A 167 17.18 -22.74 -4.23
C ASP A 167 15.85 -22.80 -5.01
N ASP A 168 14.87 -21.96 -4.64
CA ASP A 168 13.53 -21.97 -5.23
C ASP A 168 13.33 -20.79 -6.20
N ASP A 169 12.55 -21.05 -7.25
CA ASP A 169 12.10 -20.05 -8.20
C ASP A 169 10.72 -19.47 -7.81
N TYR A 170 10.59 -18.15 -7.82
CA TYR A 170 9.38 -17.47 -7.37
C TYR A 170 8.71 -16.63 -8.47
N ILE A 171 7.38 -16.63 -8.43
CA ILE A 171 6.54 -15.59 -9.03
C ILE A 171 5.98 -14.76 -7.89
N VAL A 172 6.31 -13.47 -7.87
CA VAL A 172 5.84 -12.53 -6.85
C VAL A 172 4.68 -11.72 -7.42
N VAL A 173 3.50 -11.84 -6.82
CA VAL A 173 2.33 -11.02 -7.15
C VAL A 173 2.08 -10.06 -5.99
N ALA A 174 2.17 -8.77 -6.26
CA ALA A 174 2.18 -7.74 -5.24
C ALA A 174 1.17 -6.63 -5.57
N HIS A 175 0.20 -6.42 -4.68
CA HIS A 175 -0.88 -5.44 -4.88
C HIS A 175 -0.70 -4.20 -3.99
N SER A 176 -0.93 -3.01 -4.53
CA SER A 176 -0.92 -1.74 -3.77
C SER A 176 0.39 -1.56 -2.97
N LEU A 177 0.30 -1.31 -1.66
CA LEU A 177 1.46 -1.24 -0.77
C LEU A 177 2.35 -2.49 -0.85
N GLY A 178 1.78 -3.67 -1.11
CA GLY A 178 2.53 -4.90 -1.34
C GLY A 178 3.57 -4.76 -2.46
N SER A 179 3.30 -3.96 -3.51
CA SER A 179 4.30 -3.69 -4.55
C SER A 179 5.51 -2.91 -4.03
N VAL A 180 5.28 -1.96 -3.12
CA VAL A 180 6.35 -1.17 -2.48
C VAL A 180 7.17 -2.05 -1.54
N ILE A 181 6.50 -2.87 -0.73
CA ILE A 181 7.13 -3.83 0.17
C ILE A 181 8.02 -4.81 -0.61
N ALA A 182 7.45 -5.42 -1.67
CA ALA A 182 8.16 -6.36 -2.51
C ALA A 182 9.35 -5.67 -3.20
N PHE A 183 9.17 -4.49 -3.81
CA PHE A 183 10.27 -3.78 -4.45
C PHE A 183 11.41 -3.48 -3.46
N ASN A 184 11.09 -2.97 -2.27
CA ASN A 184 12.07 -2.66 -1.22
C ASN A 184 12.86 -3.92 -0.80
N LEU A 185 12.16 -5.03 -0.56
CA LEU A 185 12.77 -6.31 -0.18
C LEU A 185 13.64 -6.89 -1.30
N LEU A 186 13.14 -6.92 -2.54
CA LEU A 186 13.86 -7.43 -3.70
C LEU A 186 15.07 -6.57 -4.06
N SER A 187 15.08 -5.28 -3.69
CA SER A 187 16.21 -4.37 -3.96
C SER A 187 17.42 -4.62 -3.07
N ASN A 188 17.28 -5.41 -2.00
CA ASN A 188 18.39 -5.71 -1.10
C ASN A 188 19.28 -6.84 -1.67
N PRO A 189 20.54 -6.56 -2.06
CA PRO A 189 21.43 -7.54 -2.68
C PRO A 189 21.91 -8.65 -1.73
N SER A 190 21.70 -8.51 -0.42
CA SER A 190 22.11 -9.52 0.57
C SER A 190 21.25 -10.78 0.51
N TYR A 191 20.03 -10.71 -0.03
CA TYR A 191 19.18 -11.90 -0.17
C TYR A 191 19.58 -12.74 -1.38
N ARG A 192 19.24 -14.03 -1.33
CA ARG A 192 19.53 -15.00 -2.39
C ARG A 192 18.24 -15.77 -2.66
N PHE A 193 17.56 -15.41 -3.75
CA PHE A 193 16.40 -16.13 -4.29
C PHE A 193 16.21 -15.69 -5.76
N SER A 194 15.55 -16.50 -6.58
CA SER A 194 15.30 -16.16 -7.99
C SER A 194 13.85 -15.76 -8.22
N ILE A 195 13.61 -14.55 -8.73
CA ILE A 195 12.27 -14.10 -9.14
C ILE A 195 12.14 -14.21 -10.66
N LYS A 196 11.47 -15.27 -11.11
CA LYS A 196 11.20 -15.49 -12.55
C LYS A 196 10.12 -14.57 -13.10
N ARG A 197 9.25 -14.04 -12.25
CA ARG A 197 8.28 -13.03 -12.66
C ARG A 197 7.87 -12.16 -11.48
N PHE A 198 7.98 -10.84 -11.64
CA PHE A 198 7.46 -9.86 -10.69
C PHE A 198 6.22 -9.19 -11.27
N ILE A 199 5.08 -9.33 -10.60
CA ILE A 199 3.79 -8.83 -11.06
C ILE A 199 3.28 -7.82 -10.05
N THR A 200 3.29 -6.55 -10.42
CA THR A 200 2.71 -5.47 -9.61
C THR A 200 1.30 -5.17 -10.09
N LEU A 201 0.36 -5.12 -9.14
CA LEU A 201 -1.06 -4.83 -9.38
C LEU A 201 -1.39 -3.55 -8.64
N ALA A 202 -1.92 -2.55 -9.33
CA ALA A 202 -2.28 -1.30 -8.67
C ALA A 202 -1.07 -0.70 -7.89
N SER A 203 0.09 -0.56 -8.55
CA SER A 203 1.31 -0.13 -7.88
C SER A 203 1.37 1.39 -7.67
N PRO A 204 1.65 1.90 -6.46
CA PRO A 204 1.85 3.32 -6.22
C PRO A 204 3.32 3.75 -6.40
N LEU A 205 4.21 2.87 -6.90
CA LEU A 205 5.66 3.12 -7.04
C LEU A 205 6.00 4.38 -7.88
N SER A 206 5.09 4.83 -8.75
CA SER A 206 5.24 6.06 -9.54
C SER A 206 5.26 7.34 -8.69
N PHE A 207 4.87 7.27 -7.41
CA PHE A 207 4.76 8.43 -6.54
C PHE A 207 6.09 8.81 -5.90
N ARG A 208 6.47 10.09 -6.04
CA ARG A 208 7.75 10.62 -5.52
C ARG A 208 7.92 10.45 -4.03
N VAL A 209 6.86 10.59 -3.24
CA VAL A 209 6.91 10.39 -1.78
C VAL A 209 7.33 8.96 -1.44
N ILE A 210 6.85 7.98 -2.20
CA ILE A 210 7.24 6.57 -2.05
C ILE A 210 8.68 6.38 -2.52
N GLN A 211 9.02 6.87 -3.72
CA GLN A 211 10.37 6.78 -4.27
C GLN A 211 11.45 7.36 -3.34
N SER A 212 11.15 8.45 -2.64
CA SER A 212 12.06 9.11 -1.70
C SER A 212 12.46 8.25 -0.49
N LYS A 213 11.72 7.16 -0.26
CA LYS A 213 11.91 6.22 0.85
C LYS A 213 12.41 4.85 0.42
N LEU A 214 12.54 4.63 -0.88
CA LEU A 214 13.11 3.41 -1.43
C LEU A 214 14.64 3.49 -1.45
N PRO A 215 15.34 2.35 -1.50
CA PRO A 215 16.78 2.32 -1.71
C PRO A 215 17.19 3.19 -2.91
N SER A 216 18.19 4.06 -2.71
CA SER A 216 18.73 4.93 -3.75
C SER A 216 20.14 4.48 -4.16
N PRO A 217 20.47 4.50 -5.47
CA PRO A 217 19.57 4.85 -6.58
C PRO A 217 18.49 3.78 -6.80
N ILE A 218 17.30 4.20 -7.24
CA ILE A 218 16.25 3.27 -7.66
C ILE A 218 16.76 2.58 -8.94
N SER A 219 16.97 1.27 -8.84
CA SER A 219 17.41 0.41 -9.92
C SER A 219 16.50 -0.81 -10.02
N ARG A 220 16.62 -1.55 -11.12
CA ARG A 220 15.95 -2.83 -11.26
C ARG A 220 16.48 -3.79 -10.18
N PRO A 221 15.62 -4.37 -9.34
CA PRO A 221 16.07 -5.31 -8.33
C PRO A 221 16.86 -6.48 -8.94
N PRO A 222 18.06 -6.80 -8.42
CA PRO A 222 18.97 -7.76 -9.06
C PRO A 222 18.42 -9.19 -9.08
N HIS A 223 17.50 -9.52 -8.17
CA HIS A 223 16.90 -10.85 -8.04
C HIS A 223 15.79 -11.13 -9.05
N ILE A 224 15.41 -10.14 -9.87
CA ILE A 224 14.38 -10.30 -10.90
C ILE A 224 15.04 -10.73 -12.22
N ASP A 225 15.28 -12.03 -12.32
CA ASP A 225 15.89 -12.69 -13.47
C ASP A 225 14.95 -12.77 -14.68
N GLY A 226 13.63 -12.68 -14.46
CA GLY A 226 12.64 -12.75 -15.52
C GLY A 226 11.85 -11.46 -15.72
N GLU A 227 10.60 -11.60 -16.13
CA GLU A 227 9.78 -10.45 -16.55
C GLU A 227 9.20 -9.68 -15.37
N TRP A 228 9.10 -8.35 -15.52
CA TRP A 228 8.33 -7.52 -14.59
C TRP A 228 7.10 -6.97 -15.29
N PHE A 229 5.92 -7.43 -14.90
CA PHE A 229 4.63 -6.89 -15.34
C PHE A 229 4.08 -5.87 -14.35
N ASN A 230 3.66 -4.71 -14.83
CA ASN A 230 2.91 -3.74 -14.05
C ASN A 230 1.50 -3.58 -14.63
N PHE A 231 0.50 -4.07 -13.92
CA PHE A 231 -0.91 -3.90 -14.27
C PHE A 231 -1.50 -2.73 -13.51
N TYR A 232 -2.00 -1.76 -14.26
CA TYR A 232 -2.60 -0.56 -13.71
C TYR A 232 -3.96 -0.27 -14.34
N SER A 233 -4.81 0.48 -13.63
CA SER A 233 -6.10 0.92 -14.15
C SER A 233 -6.17 2.43 -14.14
N GLN A 234 -6.71 3.03 -15.20
CA GLN A 234 -6.90 4.48 -15.23
C GLN A 234 -7.99 4.93 -14.25
N ASP A 235 -8.95 4.05 -13.96
CA ASP A 235 -10.01 4.31 -12.98
C ASP A 235 -9.48 4.20 -11.54
N ASP A 236 -8.30 3.58 -11.36
CA ASP A 236 -7.58 3.55 -10.09
C ASP A 236 -6.60 4.73 -9.98
N PHE A 237 -7.09 5.79 -9.35
CA PHE A 237 -6.35 7.03 -9.15
C PHE A 237 -5.01 6.87 -8.41
N LEU A 238 -4.86 5.85 -7.55
CA LEU A 238 -3.61 5.63 -6.82
C LEU A 238 -2.50 5.05 -7.73
N THR A 239 -2.84 4.60 -8.94
CA THR A 239 -1.97 3.71 -9.72
C THR A 239 -2.05 3.97 -11.22
N ALA A 240 -2.71 5.06 -11.64
CA ALA A 240 -2.98 5.40 -13.04
C ALA A 240 -1.74 5.67 -13.92
N PHE A 241 -0.53 5.61 -13.36
CA PHE A 241 0.71 5.95 -14.05
C PHE A 241 1.54 4.69 -14.37
N PRO A 242 1.95 4.50 -15.64
CA PRO A 242 2.87 3.42 -15.99
C PRO A 242 4.27 3.67 -15.39
N LEU A 243 4.96 2.58 -15.04
CA LEU A 243 6.34 2.58 -14.57
C LEU A 243 7.29 2.45 -15.78
N CYS A 244 7.40 3.50 -16.59
CA CYS A 244 8.24 3.50 -17.80
C CYS A 244 9.26 4.63 -17.85
N GLU A 245 8.98 5.76 -17.19
CA GLU A 245 9.89 6.89 -17.10
C GLU A 245 10.87 6.75 -15.94
N ALA A 246 11.95 7.54 -15.96
CA ALA A 246 12.88 7.61 -14.83
C ALA A 246 12.15 7.86 -13.50
N PRO A 247 12.44 7.10 -12.43
CA PRO A 247 13.58 6.19 -12.30
C PRO A 247 13.33 4.73 -12.74
N PHE A 248 12.20 4.41 -13.38
CA PHE A 248 11.78 3.04 -13.75
C PHE A 248 12.06 2.67 -15.21
N ASN A 249 12.84 3.48 -15.94
CA ASN A 249 13.28 3.21 -17.31
C ASN A 249 14.40 2.15 -17.34
N PHE A 250 14.12 0.98 -16.78
CA PHE A 250 15.06 -0.13 -16.62
C PHE A 250 15.33 -0.87 -17.93
N ASP A 251 16.45 -1.60 -17.93
CA ASP A 251 16.77 -2.62 -18.92
C ASP A 251 16.99 -3.97 -18.19
N PRO A 252 16.18 -5.02 -18.47
CA PRO A 252 15.01 -5.03 -19.34
C PRO A 252 13.84 -4.19 -18.79
N PRO A 253 12.98 -3.65 -19.68
CA PRO A 253 11.91 -2.73 -19.31
C PRO A 253 10.79 -3.41 -18.50
N ILE A 254 10.04 -2.60 -17.76
CA ILE A 254 8.81 -3.03 -17.10
C ILE A 254 7.69 -3.10 -18.14
N ILE A 255 7.04 -4.25 -18.24
CA ILE A 255 5.92 -4.50 -19.14
C ILE A 255 4.66 -3.90 -18.51
N ASN A 256 4.36 -2.65 -18.89
CA ASN A 256 3.21 -1.92 -18.39
C ASN A 256 1.95 -2.29 -19.19
N GLN A 257 0.94 -2.81 -18.51
CA GLN A 257 -0.33 -3.16 -19.13
C GLN A 257 -1.49 -2.46 -18.43
N LYS A 258 -2.16 -1.58 -19.17
CA LYS A 258 -3.42 -0.96 -18.74
C LYS A 258 -4.55 -1.98 -18.77
N ILE A 259 -5.33 -2.06 -17.70
CA ILE A 259 -6.51 -2.92 -17.59
C ILE A 259 -7.70 -2.16 -16.99
N PHE A 260 -8.89 -2.72 -17.14
CA PHE A 260 -10.11 -2.22 -16.53
C PHE A 260 -10.57 -3.21 -15.45
N THR A 261 -10.81 -2.69 -14.26
CA THR A 261 -11.32 -3.44 -13.10
C THR A 261 -12.75 -2.99 -12.78
N PHE A 262 -13.25 -3.24 -11.57
CA PHE A 262 -14.60 -2.84 -11.19
C PHE A 262 -14.69 -1.32 -11.07
N ALA A 263 -15.59 -0.69 -11.83
CA ALA A 263 -15.72 0.77 -11.87
C ALA A 263 -15.98 1.43 -10.50
N ASN A 264 -16.67 0.73 -9.60
CA ASN A 264 -16.95 1.21 -8.24
C ASN A 264 -15.84 0.93 -7.22
N GLN A 265 -14.93 0.00 -7.53
CA GLN A 265 -13.87 -0.48 -6.65
C GLN A 265 -12.58 -0.77 -7.45
N PRO A 266 -12.04 0.23 -8.18
CA PRO A 266 -11.02 -0.02 -9.19
C PRO A 266 -9.68 -0.45 -8.59
N HIS A 267 -9.40 -0.04 -7.35
CA HIS A 267 -8.20 -0.41 -6.60
C HIS A 267 -8.28 -1.81 -5.96
N GLU A 268 -9.45 -2.45 -5.88
CA GLU A 268 -9.56 -3.74 -5.20
C GLU A 268 -8.89 -4.86 -6.00
N ILE A 269 -8.04 -5.64 -5.31
CA ILE A 269 -7.32 -6.78 -5.89
C ILE A 269 -8.24 -7.80 -6.58
N LEU A 270 -9.53 -7.84 -6.20
CA LEU A 270 -10.53 -8.75 -6.75
C LEU A 270 -10.69 -8.58 -8.26
N GLY A 271 -10.66 -7.34 -8.75
CA GLY A 271 -10.77 -7.06 -10.18
C GLY A 271 -9.52 -7.53 -10.94
N TYR A 272 -8.34 -7.30 -10.35
CA TYR A 272 -7.07 -7.73 -10.94
C TYR A 272 -6.95 -9.26 -11.00
N LEU A 273 -7.26 -9.97 -9.91
CA LEU A 273 -7.18 -11.44 -9.86
C LEU A 273 -8.27 -12.15 -10.67
N GLN A 274 -9.20 -11.43 -11.29
CA GLN A 274 -10.14 -11.97 -12.27
C GLN A 274 -9.79 -11.57 -13.71
N HIS A 275 -8.87 -10.63 -13.90
CA HIS A 275 -8.58 -10.10 -15.21
C HIS A 275 -7.77 -11.13 -16.04
N PRO A 276 -8.22 -11.47 -17.27
CA PRO A 276 -7.57 -12.46 -18.13
C PRO A 276 -6.06 -12.28 -18.29
N SER A 277 -5.60 -11.05 -18.51
CA SER A 277 -4.17 -10.77 -18.70
C SER A 277 -3.33 -10.95 -17.44
N VAL A 278 -3.89 -10.65 -16.27
CA VAL A 278 -3.21 -10.89 -14.98
C VAL A 278 -3.11 -12.38 -14.73
N ILE A 279 -4.21 -13.10 -14.94
CA ILE A 279 -4.23 -14.56 -14.82
C ILE A 279 -3.21 -15.20 -15.77
N LYS A 280 -3.19 -14.80 -17.04
CA LYS A 280 -2.21 -15.27 -18.03
C LYS A 280 -0.78 -15.03 -17.54
N ALA A 281 -0.47 -13.82 -17.08
CA ALA A 281 0.84 -13.48 -16.56
C ALA A 281 1.22 -14.30 -15.31
N ILE A 282 0.27 -14.78 -14.52
CA ILE A 282 0.59 -15.67 -13.39
C ILE A 282 0.87 -17.10 -13.86
N ILE A 283 0.10 -17.62 -14.82
CA ILE A 283 0.09 -19.06 -15.12
C ILE A 283 0.92 -19.51 -16.31
N GLU A 284 1.22 -18.62 -17.24
CA GLU A 284 2.03 -18.92 -18.42
C GLU A 284 3.37 -19.61 -18.11
N PRO A 285 4.11 -19.29 -17.02
CA PRO A 285 5.35 -20.01 -16.69
C PRO A 285 5.14 -21.48 -16.29
N PHE A 286 3.94 -21.84 -15.84
CA PHE A 286 3.58 -23.22 -15.48
C PHE A 286 3.01 -24.01 -16.67
N GLN A 287 2.75 -23.35 -17.80
CA GLN A 287 2.36 -24.02 -19.02
C GLN A 287 3.62 -24.61 -19.63
N LYS A 288 3.63 -25.93 -19.88
CA LYS A 288 4.73 -26.55 -20.63
C LYS A 288 4.88 -25.77 -21.94
N LYS A 289 6.07 -25.23 -22.20
CA LYS A 289 6.44 -24.85 -23.56
C LYS A 289 6.46 -26.15 -24.37
N GLU A 290 5.43 -26.37 -25.18
CA GLU A 290 5.59 -27.29 -26.30
C GLU A 290 6.51 -26.59 -27.29
N GLY A 291 7.79 -26.99 -27.31
CA GLY A 291 8.82 -26.45 -28.20
C GLY A 291 10.12 -26.14 -27.48
#